data_AF-A0A0B7K479-F1
#
_entry.id   AF-A0A0B7K479-F1
#
_cell.length_a   1.000
_cell.length_b   1.000
_cell.length_c   1.000
_cell.angle_alpha   90.00
_cell.angle_beta   90.00
_cell.angle_gamma   90.00
#
_symmetry.space_group_name_H-M   'P 1'
#
loop_
_entity.id
_entity.type
_entity.pdbx_description
1 polymer ?
#
loop_
_entity_poly.entity_id
_entity_poly.type
_entity_poly.pdbx_seq_one_letter_code
_entity_poly.pdbx_strand_id
1 'polypeptide(L)'
;MDLIRADGKPLSTFQIARVLNTERVIAVPSHWTNLHLDLLECSFGRINHDHPSEEEEAGPNSLHLLFQSFANINAWKQAHSVPHLMCQGKNIYTGDKLALFFEGKVAEVFPCTTFHAQPVSTHERSPPFAVYVDVKSLQWIREDYFEPSSIYAATAKIAQSLRDIKIKKATPENPMHDPYIPALLISMAQEQQASASELDSLSDVMRMTFRPKLILSMPRSDFVYLYETNINSMFLCKFSDPGVKPPCSTSMEIRINAIPVKPIYTLGRRLQELVLPEF
;
A
#
# COMPACT_ATOMS: atom_id res chain seq x y z
N MET A 1 -20.33 12.55 -2.19
CA MET A 1 -21.12 12.68 -3.43
C MET A 1 -21.90 11.39 -3.59
N ASP A 2 -23.23 11.44 -3.60
CA ASP A 2 -24.04 10.24 -3.86
C ASP A 2 -23.94 9.90 -5.36
N LEU A 3 -22.97 9.05 -5.69
CA LEU A 3 -22.75 8.52 -7.04
C LEU A 3 -23.77 7.42 -7.42
N ILE A 4 -24.78 7.23 -6.58
CA ILE A 4 -25.89 6.30 -6.78
C ILE A 4 -27.00 7.06 -7.51
N ARG A 5 -27.39 6.61 -8.71
CA ARG A 5 -28.61 7.10 -9.36
C ARG A 5 -29.81 6.86 -8.44
N ALA A 6 -30.90 7.62 -8.66
CA ALA A 6 -32.18 7.46 -7.95
C ALA A 6 -32.79 6.03 -8.01
N ASP A 7 -32.19 5.09 -8.75
CA ASP A 7 -32.57 3.69 -8.90
C ASP A 7 -31.75 2.69 -8.05
N GLY A 8 -30.76 3.15 -7.26
CA GLY A 8 -30.02 2.32 -6.31
C GLY A 8 -29.02 1.32 -6.92
N LYS A 9 -28.74 1.40 -8.23
CA LYS A 9 -27.86 0.43 -8.92
C LYS A 9 -26.41 0.93 -9.03
N PRO A 10 -25.40 0.07 -8.80
CA PRO A 10 -24.00 0.44 -9.00
C PRO A 10 -23.69 0.75 -10.48
N LEU A 11 -22.84 1.75 -10.69
CA LEU A 11 -22.32 2.13 -12.01
C LEU A 11 -20.98 1.44 -12.27
N SER A 12 -20.65 1.20 -13.54
CA SER A 12 -19.30 0.75 -13.90
C SER A 12 -18.31 1.92 -13.86
N THR A 13 -17.02 1.63 -13.69
CA THR A 13 -15.94 2.64 -13.64
C THR A 13 -15.98 3.57 -14.85
N PHE A 14 -16.23 3.03 -16.06
CA PHE A 14 -16.37 3.82 -17.29
C PHE A 14 -17.61 4.72 -17.32
N GLN A 15 -18.73 4.27 -16.76
CA GLN A 15 -19.93 5.10 -16.67
C GLN A 15 -19.69 6.29 -15.74
N ILE A 16 -19.01 6.07 -14.62
CA ILE A 16 -18.70 7.15 -13.68
C ILE A 16 -17.68 8.13 -14.30
N ALA A 17 -16.65 7.62 -14.98
CA ALA A 17 -15.68 8.44 -15.72
C ALA A 17 -16.35 9.39 -16.72
N ARG A 18 -17.35 8.88 -17.46
CA ARG A 18 -18.08 9.64 -18.46
C ARG A 18 -18.99 10.72 -17.87
N VAL A 19 -19.54 10.50 -16.67
CA VAL A 19 -20.40 11.46 -15.98
C VAL A 19 -19.59 12.61 -15.38
N LEU A 20 -18.41 12.32 -14.83
CA LEU A 20 -17.63 13.33 -14.11
C LEU A 20 -16.89 14.31 -15.03
N ASN A 21 -16.59 13.93 -16.28
CA ASN A 21 -16.15 14.72 -17.47
C ASN A 21 -15.08 15.83 -17.30
N THR A 22 -14.58 16.09 -16.09
CA THR A 22 -13.70 17.21 -15.73
C THR A 22 -12.43 16.75 -15.02
N GLU A 23 -12.43 15.56 -14.42
CA GLU A 23 -11.25 14.94 -13.82
C GLU A 23 -10.92 13.62 -14.52
N ARG A 24 -9.62 13.31 -14.71
CA ARG A 24 -9.18 11.99 -15.18
C ARG A 24 -9.51 10.97 -14.10
N VAL A 25 -10.71 10.39 -14.18
CA VAL A 25 -11.20 9.32 -13.30
C VAL A 25 -10.34 8.06 -13.40
N ILE A 26 -9.78 7.81 -14.58
CA ILE A 26 -8.76 6.79 -14.80
C ILE A 26 -7.42 7.53 -14.83
N ALA A 27 -6.74 7.53 -13.69
CA ALA A 27 -5.40 8.07 -13.55
C ALA A 27 -4.48 7.02 -12.94
N VAL A 28 -3.18 7.18 -13.14
CA VAL A 28 -2.19 6.37 -12.44
C VAL A 28 -2.25 6.71 -10.93
N PRO A 29 -2.05 5.74 -10.03
CA PRO A 29 -2.03 5.91 -8.57
C PRO A 29 -1.33 7.16 -8.05
N SER A 30 -0.22 7.59 -8.66
CA SER A 30 0.49 8.82 -8.28
C SER A 30 -0.34 10.10 -8.39
N HIS A 31 -1.44 10.08 -9.16
CA HIS A 31 -2.40 11.17 -9.32
C HIS A 31 -3.70 10.96 -8.54
N TRP A 32 -3.84 9.84 -7.81
CA TRP A 32 -5.07 9.57 -7.08
C TRP A 32 -5.30 10.62 -5.99
N THR A 33 -6.57 10.93 -5.81
CA THR A 33 -7.11 11.90 -4.87
C THR A 33 -8.23 11.23 -4.08
N ASN A 34 -8.82 11.94 -3.11
CA ASN A 34 -10.00 11.45 -2.39
C ASN A 34 -11.16 11.11 -3.35
N LEU A 35 -11.27 11.79 -4.50
CA LEU A 35 -12.25 11.44 -5.52
C LEU A 35 -12.07 9.99 -5.99
N HIS A 36 -10.83 9.53 -6.20
CA HIS A 36 -10.57 8.16 -6.63
C HIS A 36 -10.97 7.14 -5.54
N LEU A 37 -10.85 7.52 -4.28
CA LEU A 37 -11.29 6.68 -3.15
C LEU A 37 -12.81 6.58 -3.12
N ASP A 38 -13.51 7.70 -3.25
CA ASP A 38 -14.97 7.73 -3.32
C ASP A 38 -15.48 6.87 -4.49
N LEU A 39 -14.81 6.95 -5.64
CA LEU A 39 -15.13 6.17 -6.84
C LEU A 39 -14.94 4.66 -6.66
N LEU A 40 -13.89 4.28 -5.95
CA LEU A 40 -13.61 2.88 -5.66
C LEU A 40 -14.42 2.36 -4.46
N GLU A 41 -15.17 3.23 -3.77
CA GLU A 41 -15.85 2.94 -2.50
C GLU A 41 -14.83 2.50 -1.42
N CYS A 42 -13.67 3.15 -1.41
CA CYS A 42 -12.59 2.93 -0.44
C CYS A 42 -12.71 3.92 0.72
N SER A 43 -12.59 3.41 1.94
CA SER A 43 -12.61 4.23 3.16
C SER A 43 -11.51 3.81 4.13
N PHE A 44 -11.01 4.78 4.89
CA PHE A 44 -10.08 4.54 5.99
C PHE A 44 -10.87 4.46 7.30
N GLY A 45 -10.63 3.39 8.06
CA GLY A 45 -11.13 3.23 9.41
C GLY A 45 -10.39 4.12 10.41
N ARG A 46 -10.78 4.03 11.67
CA ARG A 46 -10.09 4.72 12.76
C ARG A 46 -8.73 4.07 13.04
N ILE A 47 -7.79 4.87 13.53
CA ILE A 47 -6.50 4.38 14.00
C ILE A 47 -6.72 3.67 15.34
N ASN A 48 -6.38 2.38 15.39
CA ASN A 48 -6.42 1.58 16.59
C ASN A 48 -5.06 1.65 17.29
N HIS A 49 -5.09 1.90 18.59
CA HIS A 49 -3.89 1.97 19.46
C HIS A 49 -3.77 0.76 20.40
N ASP A 50 -4.64 -0.24 20.26
CA ASP A 50 -4.89 -1.29 21.26
C ASP A 50 -3.81 -2.38 21.36
N HIS A 51 -2.58 -2.11 20.91
CA HIS A 51 -1.49 -3.09 21.05
C HIS A 51 -0.89 -3.02 22.46
N PRO A 52 -0.89 -4.12 23.22
CA PRO A 52 -0.26 -4.15 24.53
C PRO A 52 1.22 -3.82 24.36
N SER A 53 1.65 -2.79 25.09
CA SER A 53 3.06 -2.51 25.27
C SER A 53 3.58 -3.62 26.17
N GLU A 54 4.00 -4.75 25.60
CA GLU A 54 4.67 -5.77 26.40
C GLU A 54 6.00 -5.18 26.88
N GLU A 55 6.01 -4.70 28.12
CA GLU A 55 7.19 -4.44 28.92
C GLU A 55 7.82 -5.79 29.32
N GLU A 56 8.29 -6.57 28.34
CA GLU A 56 9.14 -7.72 28.62
C GLU A 56 10.57 -7.21 28.87
N GLU A 57 11.06 -7.37 30.11
CA GLU A 57 12.46 -7.12 30.49
C GLU A 57 13.39 -8.01 29.66
N ALA A 58 13.92 -7.46 28.57
CA ALA A 58 14.94 -8.14 27.76
C ALA A 58 16.19 -8.44 28.60
N GLY A 59 16.52 -9.73 28.73
CA GLY A 59 17.67 -10.20 29.49
C GLY A 59 19.01 -9.59 29.03
N PRO A 60 19.99 -9.44 29.95
CA PRO A 60 21.18 -8.59 29.78
C PRO A 60 22.10 -8.98 28.61
N ASN A 61 21.99 -10.20 28.08
CA ASN A 61 22.88 -10.70 27.03
C ASN A 61 22.45 -10.36 25.60
N SER A 62 21.19 -9.97 25.35
CA SER A 62 20.73 -9.53 24.02
C SER A 62 21.12 -8.07 23.72
N LEU A 63 21.31 -7.28 24.77
CA LEU A 63 21.65 -5.86 24.66
C LEU A 63 23.08 -5.61 24.18
N HIS A 64 24.03 -6.49 24.46
CA HIS A 64 25.44 -6.25 24.15
C HIS A 64 25.75 -6.24 22.64
N LEU A 65 25.09 -7.10 21.86
CA LEU A 65 25.21 -7.12 20.39
C LEU A 65 24.50 -5.93 19.72
N LEU A 66 23.43 -5.43 20.37
CA LEU A 66 22.76 -4.20 19.96
C LEU A 66 23.66 -2.98 20.26
N PHE A 67 24.32 -2.95 21.42
CA PHE A 67 25.16 -1.80 21.82
C PHE A 67 26.42 -1.60 20.98
N GLN A 68 27.05 -2.68 20.52
CA GLN A 68 28.26 -2.59 19.68
C GLN A 68 27.98 -2.11 18.24
N SER A 69 26.74 -2.21 17.77
CA SER A 69 26.33 -1.81 16.42
C SER A 69 25.85 -0.35 16.31
N PHE A 70 25.75 0.39 17.43
CA PHE A 70 25.25 1.78 17.48
C PHE A 70 26.28 2.87 17.14
N ALA A 71 27.55 2.53 16.86
CA ALA A 71 28.60 3.52 16.61
C ALA A 71 28.58 4.14 15.20
N ASN A 72 27.73 3.67 14.28
CA ASN A 72 27.73 4.12 12.88
C ASN A 72 26.32 4.51 12.40
N ILE A 73 26.10 5.81 12.22
CA ILE A 73 24.78 6.42 11.91
C ILE A 73 24.17 5.88 10.59
N ASN A 74 25.01 5.42 9.65
CA ASN A 74 24.53 4.82 8.39
C ASN A 74 24.16 3.35 8.55
N ALA A 75 24.86 2.60 9.40
CA ALA A 75 24.46 1.24 9.79
C ALA A 75 23.18 1.25 10.62
N TRP A 76 22.98 2.29 11.45
CA TRP A 76 21.75 2.50 12.23
C TRP A 76 20.50 2.67 11.36
N LYS A 77 20.60 3.37 10.22
CA LYS A 77 19.48 3.49 9.26
C LYS A 77 19.15 2.19 8.54
N GLN A 78 20.13 1.32 8.29
CA GLN A 78 19.93 0.05 7.59
C GLN A 78 19.52 -1.09 8.54
N ALA A 79 20.18 -1.23 9.71
CA ALA A 79 19.94 -2.27 10.71
C ALA A 79 18.63 -2.10 11.49
N HIS A 80 18.03 -0.90 11.46
CA HIS A 80 16.70 -0.65 12.05
C HIS A 80 15.67 -0.19 11.00
N SER A 81 15.93 -0.42 9.72
CA SER A 81 14.88 -0.30 8.72
C SER A 81 13.84 -1.39 8.98
N VAL A 82 12.55 -1.04 8.87
CA VAL A 82 11.44 -2.00 9.02
C VAL A 82 11.65 -3.26 8.17
N PRO A 83 12.14 -3.18 6.90
CA PRO A 83 12.51 -4.37 6.14
C PRO A 83 13.52 -5.29 6.81
N HIS A 84 14.59 -4.72 7.38
CA HIS A 84 15.60 -5.52 8.08
C HIS A 84 15.01 -6.21 9.31
N LEU A 85 14.22 -5.49 10.12
CA LEU A 85 13.55 -6.05 11.30
C LEU A 85 12.57 -7.16 10.93
N MET A 86 11.83 -7.02 9.83
CA MET A 86 10.89 -8.02 9.35
C MET A 86 11.59 -9.32 8.93
N CYS A 87 12.76 -9.24 8.30
CA CYS A 87 13.48 -10.42 7.81
C CYS A 87 14.35 -11.13 8.86
N GLN A 88 14.49 -10.59 10.08
CA GLN A 88 15.32 -11.20 11.10
C GLN A 88 14.75 -12.55 11.59
N GLY A 89 15.56 -13.60 11.46
CA GLY A 89 15.28 -14.92 12.04
C GLY A 89 14.13 -15.70 11.39
N LYS A 90 13.68 -15.29 10.20
CA LYS A 90 12.56 -15.90 9.47
C LYS A 90 12.92 -16.18 8.02
N ASN A 91 12.24 -17.15 7.42
CA ASN A 91 12.32 -17.49 6.00
C ASN A 91 11.51 -16.48 5.16
N ILE A 92 11.91 -15.21 5.21
CA ILE A 92 11.27 -14.10 4.51
C ILE A 92 12.30 -13.46 3.57
N TYR A 93 11.90 -13.18 2.35
CA TYR A 93 12.70 -12.41 1.41
C TYR A 93 11.97 -11.16 0.95
N THR A 94 12.73 -10.20 0.44
CA THR A 94 12.22 -8.91 -0.02
C THR A 94 12.28 -8.77 -1.53
N GLY A 95 11.24 -8.20 -2.14
CA GLY A 95 11.27 -7.64 -3.49
C GLY A 95 11.27 -6.11 -3.45
N ASP A 96 11.48 -5.48 -4.61
CA ASP A 96 11.64 -4.03 -4.76
C ASP A 96 10.52 -3.35 -5.56
N LYS A 97 9.55 -4.12 -6.06
CA LYS A 97 8.53 -3.66 -6.99
C LYS A 97 7.21 -4.35 -6.77
N LEU A 98 6.15 -3.58 -6.90
CA LEU A 98 4.77 -4.04 -6.98
C LEU A 98 4.13 -3.36 -8.19
N ALA A 99 3.24 -4.02 -8.92
CA ALA A 99 2.59 -3.45 -10.09
C ALA A 99 1.07 -3.41 -9.92
N LEU A 100 0.45 -2.27 -10.21
CA LEU A 100 -1.00 -2.18 -10.41
C LEU A 100 -1.30 -2.51 -11.87
N PHE A 101 -2.28 -3.39 -12.07
CA PHE A 101 -2.80 -3.72 -13.40
C PHE A 101 -4.17 -3.09 -13.62
N PHE A 102 -4.40 -2.60 -14.83
CA PHE A 102 -5.69 -2.10 -15.31
C PHE A 102 -5.90 -2.61 -16.74
N GLU A 103 -7.03 -3.29 -16.98
CA GLU A 103 -7.34 -3.98 -18.25
C GLU A 103 -6.20 -4.91 -18.72
N GLY A 104 -5.59 -5.63 -17.78
CA GLY A 104 -4.48 -6.55 -18.05
C GLY A 104 -3.15 -5.86 -18.41
N LYS A 105 -3.07 -4.53 -18.34
CA LYS A 105 -1.85 -3.76 -18.59
C LYS A 105 -1.30 -3.18 -17.30
N VAL A 106 0.01 -3.03 -17.21
CA VAL A 106 0.66 -2.34 -16.08
C VAL A 106 0.26 -0.87 -16.12
N ALA A 107 -0.47 -0.42 -15.10
CA ALA A 107 -0.88 0.97 -14.91
C ALA A 107 0.22 1.78 -14.20
N GLU A 108 0.82 1.21 -13.16
CA GLU A 108 1.92 1.81 -12.41
C GLU A 108 2.77 0.73 -11.73
N VAL A 109 4.07 0.97 -11.61
CA VAL A 109 4.99 0.16 -10.79
C VAL A 109 5.43 0.98 -9.60
N PHE A 110 5.16 0.47 -8.40
CA PHE A 110 5.45 1.13 -7.14
C PHE A 110 6.86 0.79 -6.67
N PRO A 111 7.71 1.80 -6.38
CA PRO A 111 8.95 1.57 -5.65
C PRO A 111 8.61 1.34 -4.18
N CYS A 112 8.60 0.08 -3.76
CA CYS A 112 8.26 -0.33 -2.40
C CYS A 112 8.99 -1.62 -2.05
N THR A 113 9.05 -1.97 -0.77
CA THR A 113 9.60 -3.26 -0.35
C THR A 113 8.47 -4.26 -0.19
N THR A 114 8.44 -5.31 -1.00
CA THR A 114 7.46 -6.40 -0.86
C THR A 114 8.05 -7.50 0.03
N PHE A 115 7.26 -8.14 0.88
CA PHE A 115 7.67 -9.27 1.71
C PHE A 115 7.00 -10.55 1.24
N HIS A 116 7.80 -11.59 1.08
CA HIS A 116 7.37 -12.88 0.56
C HIS A 116 7.83 -14.00 1.48
N ALA A 117 7.01 -15.04 1.62
CA ALA A 117 7.41 -16.26 2.30
C ALA A 117 8.40 -17.02 1.41
N GLN A 118 9.46 -17.59 1.98
CA GLN A 118 10.39 -18.40 1.21
C GLN A 118 9.62 -19.57 0.56
N PRO A 119 9.73 -19.75 -0.76
CA PRO A 119 9.00 -20.81 -1.42
C PRO A 119 9.57 -22.18 -1.01
N VAL A 120 8.69 -23.17 -0.91
CA VAL A 120 9.08 -24.56 -0.58
C VAL A 120 9.82 -25.20 -1.76
N SER A 121 9.54 -24.74 -2.99
CA SER A 121 10.17 -25.21 -4.22
C SER A 121 10.73 -24.05 -5.06
N THR A 122 11.73 -24.31 -5.90
CA THR A 122 12.35 -23.29 -6.77
C THR A 122 11.43 -22.81 -7.91
N HIS A 123 10.29 -23.46 -8.09
CA HIS A 123 9.36 -23.18 -9.19
C HIS A 123 8.12 -22.41 -8.75
N GLU A 124 7.88 -22.26 -7.45
CA GLU A 124 6.73 -21.54 -6.92
C GLU A 124 7.10 -20.10 -6.58
N ARG A 125 6.37 -19.16 -7.17
CA ARG A 125 6.44 -17.75 -6.78
C ARG A 125 5.48 -17.54 -5.61
N SER A 126 6.02 -17.31 -4.42
CA SER A 126 5.18 -16.90 -3.28
C SER A 126 4.64 -15.50 -3.56
N PRO A 127 3.31 -15.28 -3.51
CA PRO A 127 2.78 -13.93 -3.57
C PRO A 127 3.26 -13.12 -2.36
N PRO A 128 3.30 -11.78 -2.47
CA PRO A 128 3.61 -10.94 -1.32
C PRO A 128 2.53 -11.08 -0.24
N PHE A 129 2.95 -11.18 1.02
CA PHE A 129 2.04 -11.17 2.18
C PHE A 129 2.04 -9.83 2.92
N ALA A 130 3.01 -8.95 2.62
CA ALA A 130 3.00 -7.57 3.06
C ALA A 130 3.84 -6.68 2.15
N VAL A 131 3.63 -5.36 2.26
CA VAL A 131 4.42 -4.33 1.59
C VAL A 131 4.88 -3.32 2.63
N TYR A 132 6.05 -2.72 2.43
CA TYR A 132 6.57 -1.62 3.22
C TYR A 132 6.86 -0.41 2.33
N VAL A 133 6.46 0.76 2.84
CA VAL A 133 6.80 2.06 2.27
C VAL A 133 6.99 3.08 3.39
N ASP A 134 7.78 4.11 3.13
CA ASP A 134 7.87 5.28 4.00
C ASP A 134 7.21 6.49 3.34
N VAL A 135 6.64 7.39 4.14
CA VAL A 135 5.93 8.58 3.64
C VAL A 135 6.84 9.49 2.81
N LYS A 136 8.14 9.53 3.10
CA LYS A 136 9.06 10.35 2.31
C LYS A 136 9.23 9.78 0.90
N SER A 137 9.28 8.46 0.75
CA SER A 137 9.26 7.79 -0.55
C SER A 137 7.98 8.12 -1.33
N LEU A 138 6.81 8.09 -0.67
CA LEU A 138 5.54 8.49 -1.32
C LEU A 138 5.56 9.92 -1.85
N GLN A 139 6.07 10.85 -1.03
CA GLN A 139 6.20 12.24 -1.44
C GLN A 139 7.19 12.40 -2.59
N TRP A 140 8.33 11.72 -2.54
CA TRP A 140 9.34 11.76 -3.59
C TRP A 140 8.79 11.25 -4.93
N ILE A 141 8.03 10.15 -4.92
CA ILE A 141 7.36 9.63 -6.13
C ILE A 141 6.45 10.70 -6.74
N ARG A 142 5.61 11.36 -5.95
CA ARG A 142 4.75 12.45 -6.46
C ARG A 142 5.58 13.58 -7.06
N GLU A 143 6.62 14.01 -6.35
CA GLU A 143 7.49 15.09 -6.80
C GLU A 143 8.18 14.80 -8.13
N ASP A 144 8.60 13.54 -8.33
CA ASP A 144 9.22 13.02 -9.56
C ASP A 144 8.20 12.95 -10.71
N TYR A 145 7.00 12.41 -10.46
CA TYR A 145 5.93 12.31 -11.47
C TYR A 145 5.46 13.65 -12.02
N PHE A 146 5.50 14.70 -11.20
CA PHE A 146 5.12 16.05 -11.62
C PHE A 146 6.31 16.91 -12.07
N GLU A 147 7.50 16.34 -12.21
CA GLU A 147 8.67 17.08 -12.66
C GLU A 147 8.45 17.65 -14.07
N PRO A 148 8.55 18.98 -14.25
CA PRO A 148 8.28 19.61 -15.53
C PRO A 148 9.40 19.29 -16.51
N SER A 149 9.04 18.74 -17.67
CA SER A 149 9.99 18.47 -18.76
C SER A 149 10.45 19.74 -19.51
N SER A 150 10.31 20.95 -18.93
CA SER A 150 10.54 22.19 -19.67
C SER A 150 12.03 22.46 -19.87
N ILE A 151 12.45 22.47 -21.13
CA ILE A 151 13.82 22.80 -21.55
C ILE A 151 14.06 24.31 -21.54
N TYR A 152 13.00 25.13 -21.51
CA TYR A 152 13.12 26.59 -21.66
C TYR A 152 12.92 27.34 -20.33
N ALA A 153 13.92 28.16 -19.96
CA ALA A 153 13.92 28.95 -18.74
C ALA A 153 12.74 29.95 -18.65
N ALA A 154 12.24 30.45 -19.78
CA ALA A 154 11.15 31.42 -19.81
C ALA A 154 9.80 30.86 -19.33
N THR A 155 9.52 29.57 -19.56
CA THR A 155 8.28 28.91 -19.13
C THR A 155 8.45 28.14 -17.82
N ALA A 156 9.67 28.05 -17.28
CA ALA A 156 10.00 27.28 -16.09
C ALA A 156 9.16 27.71 -14.87
N LYS A 157 8.95 29.01 -14.66
CA LYS A 157 8.16 29.51 -13.51
C LYS A 157 6.69 29.09 -13.58
N ILE A 158 6.09 29.13 -14.77
CA ILE A 158 4.70 28.71 -14.99
C ILE A 158 4.60 27.19 -14.80
N ALA A 159 5.55 26.44 -15.37
CA ALA A 159 5.60 24.99 -15.24
C ALA A 159 5.77 24.54 -13.78
N GLN A 160 6.62 25.24 -13.00
CA GLN A 160 6.78 25.02 -11.56
C GLN A 160 5.49 25.33 -10.79
N SER A 161 4.83 26.46 -11.08
CA SER A 161 3.56 26.80 -10.43
C SER A 161 2.48 25.75 -10.70
N LEU A 162 2.39 25.24 -11.94
CA LEU A 162 1.48 24.16 -12.30
C LEU A 162 1.84 22.84 -11.64
N ARG A 163 3.13 22.51 -11.51
CA ARG A 163 3.62 21.35 -10.75
C ARG A 163 3.15 21.44 -9.30
N ASP A 164 3.41 22.57 -8.63
CA ASP A 164 3.09 22.74 -7.22
C ASP A 164 1.58 22.64 -6.97
N ILE A 165 0.76 23.19 -7.88
CA ILE A 165 -0.71 23.04 -7.84
C ILE A 165 -1.11 21.56 -7.97
N LYS A 166 -0.49 20.80 -8.88
CA LYS A 166 -0.80 19.38 -9.09
C LYS A 166 -0.36 18.52 -7.90
N ILE A 167 0.84 18.73 -7.37
CA ILE A 167 1.34 18.05 -6.16
C ILE A 167 0.40 18.33 -5.00
N LYS A 168 0.04 19.60 -4.77
CA LYS A 168 -0.88 19.99 -3.70
C LYS A 168 -2.26 19.34 -3.85
N LYS A 169 -2.75 19.17 -5.07
CA LYS A 169 -4.03 18.49 -5.34
C LYS A 169 -3.96 16.97 -5.09
N ALA A 170 -2.86 16.33 -5.45
CA ALA A 170 -2.66 14.89 -5.28
C ALA A 170 -2.26 14.51 -3.84
N THR A 171 -1.66 15.44 -3.09
CA THR A 171 -1.24 15.22 -1.71
C THR A 171 -2.46 15.34 -0.79
N PRO A 172 -2.76 14.32 0.02
CA PRO A 172 -3.89 14.38 0.95
C PRO A 172 -3.62 15.41 2.06
N GLU A 173 -4.69 16.00 2.61
CA GLU A 173 -4.57 16.84 3.81
C GLU A 173 -4.11 16.04 5.03
N ASN A 174 -4.57 14.79 5.14
CA ASN A 174 -4.13 13.83 6.13
C ASN A 174 -3.21 12.77 5.48
N PRO A 175 -1.90 12.76 5.75
CA PRO A 175 -0.97 11.78 5.20
C PRO A 175 -1.31 10.31 5.53
N MET A 176 -2.11 10.08 6.58
CA MET A 176 -2.58 8.74 6.94
C MET A 176 -3.66 8.22 6.00
N HIS A 177 -4.35 9.11 5.28
CA HIS A 177 -5.44 8.76 4.38
C HIS A 177 -5.00 8.94 2.93
N ASP A 178 -3.74 8.64 2.66
CA ASP A 178 -3.13 8.84 1.35
C ASP A 178 -3.75 7.90 0.31
N PRO A 179 -4.29 8.41 -0.82
CA PRO A 179 -4.89 7.57 -1.86
C PRO A 179 -3.93 6.54 -2.48
N TYR A 180 -2.62 6.72 -2.32
CA TYR A 180 -1.60 5.78 -2.77
C TYR A 180 -1.58 4.49 -1.93
N ILE A 181 -2.02 4.55 -0.67
CA ILE A 181 -2.10 3.39 0.23
C ILE A 181 -3.08 2.33 -0.32
N PRO A 182 -4.36 2.66 -0.62
CA PRO A 182 -5.28 1.77 -1.29
C PRO A 182 -4.72 1.20 -2.60
N ALA A 183 -4.01 2.02 -3.40
CA ALA A 183 -3.43 1.55 -4.66
C ALA A 183 -2.40 0.43 -4.44
N LEU A 184 -1.52 0.56 -3.44
CA LEU A 184 -0.57 -0.49 -3.04
C LEU A 184 -1.29 -1.75 -2.57
N LEU A 185 -2.31 -1.62 -1.71
CA LEU A 185 -3.08 -2.75 -1.20
C LEU A 185 -3.81 -3.50 -2.34
N ILE A 186 -4.38 -2.77 -3.30
CA ILE A 186 -5.05 -3.35 -4.48
C ILE A 186 -4.04 -4.09 -5.36
N SER A 187 -2.89 -3.49 -5.62
CA SER A 187 -1.82 -4.10 -6.43
C SER A 187 -1.33 -5.41 -5.81
N MET A 188 -1.19 -5.43 -4.50
CA MET A 188 -0.82 -6.62 -3.74
C MET A 188 -1.91 -7.71 -3.83
N ALA A 189 -3.19 -7.34 -3.72
CA ALA A 189 -4.28 -8.29 -3.90
C ALA A 189 -4.36 -8.84 -5.34
N GLN A 190 -4.03 -8.05 -6.36
CA GLN A 190 -3.92 -8.52 -7.74
C GLN A 190 -2.81 -9.57 -7.90
N GLU A 191 -1.65 -9.36 -7.28
CA GLU A 191 -0.56 -10.35 -7.31
C GLU A 191 -0.95 -11.63 -6.56
N GLN A 192 -1.63 -11.50 -5.41
CA GLN A 192 -2.19 -12.66 -4.68
C GLN A 192 -3.21 -13.44 -5.52
N GLN A 193 -4.09 -12.74 -6.24
CA GLN A 193 -5.07 -13.36 -7.14
C GLN A 193 -4.42 -14.08 -8.32
N ALA A 194 -3.38 -13.47 -8.91
CA ALA A 194 -2.64 -14.08 -10.00
C ALA A 194 -2.00 -15.41 -9.56
N SER A 195 -1.36 -15.43 -8.39
CA SER A 195 -0.77 -16.66 -7.83
C SER A 195 -1.83 -17.72 -7.49
N ALA A 196 -2.99 -17.34 -6.97
CA ALA A 196 -4.06 -18.29 -6.66
C ALA A 196 -4.70 -18.90 -7.93
N SER A 197 -4.79 -18.12 -9.01
CA SER A 197 -5.37 -18.57 -10.28
C SER A 197 -4.54 -19.63 -10.99
N GLU A 198 -3.26 -19.76 -10.64
CA GLU A 198 -2.39 -20.83 -11.16
C GLU A 198 -2.70 -22.19 -10.51
N LEU A 199 -3.34 -22.21 -9.34
CA LEU A 199 -3.57 -23.40 -8.52
C LEU A 199 -5.04 -23.85 -8.51
N ASP A 200 -5.98 -22.92 -8.61
CA ASP A 200 -7.41 -23.18 -8.39
C ASP A 200 -8.29 -22.99 -9.64
N SER A 201 -9.53 -23.47 -9.58
CA SER A 201 -10.51 -23.26 -10.64
C SER A 201 -10.97 -21.79 -10.69
N LEU A 202 -11.31 -21.28 -11.88
CA LEU A 202 -11.84 -19.91 -12.04
C LEU A 202 -13.04 -19.61 -11.14
N SER A 203 -13.87 -20.61 -10.85
CA SER A 203 -15.05 -20.44 -9.99
C SER A 203 -14.68 -20.24 -8.52
N ASP A 204 -13.61 -20.89 -8.08
CA ASP A 204 -13.13 -20.79 -6.70
C ASP A 204 -12.39 -19.46 -6.49
N VAL A 205 -11.57 -19.05 -7.46
CA VAL A 205 -10.90 -17.74 -7.44
C VAL A 205 -11.90 -16.59 -7.31
N MET A 206 -13.04 -16.64 -8.00
CA MET A 206 -14.07 -15.58 -7.92
C MET A 206 -14.71 -15.46 -6.53
N ARG A 207 -14.58 -16.46 -5.67
CA ARG A 207 -15.05 -16.43 -4.27
C ARG A 207 -13.96 -16.08 -3.27
N MET A 208 -12.72 -15.93 -3.71
CA MET A 208 -11.59 -15.63 -2.84
C MET A 208 -11.64 -14.21 -2.29
N THR A 209 -11.08 -14.08 -1.09
CA THR A 209 -10.81 -12.81 -0.43
C THR A 209 -9.33 -12.76 -0.07
N PHE A 210 -8.69 -11.70 -0.53
CA PHE A 210 -7.28 -11.41 -0.35
C PHE A 210 -7.11 -10.47 0.84
N ARG A 211 -6.02 -10.65 1.60
CA ARG A 211 -5.73 -9.88 2.82
C ARG A 211 -4.41 -9.13 2.69
N PRO A 212 -4.35 -8.08 1.83
CA PRO A 212 -3.15 -7.29 1.70
C PRO A 212 -2.86 -6.50 2.98
N LYS A 213 -1.57 -6.38 3.30
CA LYS A 213 -1.05 -5.66 4.46
C LYS A 213 0.02 -4.67 4.00
N LEU A 214 -0.08 -3.43 4.45
CA LEU A 214 0.91 -2.38 4.17
C LEU A 214 1.47 -1.82 5.48
N ILE A 215 2.78 -1.84 5.61
CA ILE A 215 3.51 -1.19 6.70
C ILE A 215 3.98 0.18 6.22
N LEU A 216 3.54 1.23 6.91
CA LEU A 216 3.90 2.62 6.63
C LEU A 216 4.75 3.17 7.77
N SER A 217 5.94 3.69 7.45
CA SER A 217 6.73 4.49 8.38
C SER A 217 6.62 5.98 8.08
N MET A 218 6.60 6.79 9.14
CA MET A 218 6.55 8.25 9.04
C MET A 218 7.77 8.86 9.73
N PRO A 219 8.40 9.89 9.15
CA PRO A 219 9.49 10.61 9.81
C PRO A 219 9.05 11.14 11.18
N ARG A 220 9.86 10.90 12.21
CA ARG A 220 9.64 11.40 13.59
C ARG A 220 8.37 10.90 14.28
N SER A 221 7.72 9.85 13.75
CA SER A 221 6.60 9.20 14.41
C SER A 221 7.10 8.22 15.49
N ASP A 222 6.43 8.19 16.63
CA ASP A 222 6.62 7.16 17.66
C ASP A 222 5.95 5.83 17.29
N PHE A 223 5.26 5.77 16.14
CA PHE A 223 4.55 4.61 15.63
C PHE A 223 4.96 4.26 14.20
N VAL A 224 4.92 2.97 13.91
CA VAL A 224 4.79 2.41 12.55
C VAL A 224 3.32 2.02 12.37
N TYR A 225 2.76 2.23 11.19
CA TYR A 225 1.34 1.98 10.95
C TYR A 225 1.16 0.77 10.05
N LEU A 226 0.27 -0.14 10.45
CA LEU A 226 -0.13 -1.30 9.68
C LEU A 226 -1.52 -1.04 9.12
N TYR A 227 -1.61 -1.01 7.79
CA TYR A 227 -2.85 -0.91 7.05
C TYR A 227 -3.25 -2.30 6.57
N GLU A 228 -4.48 -2.69 6.85
CA GLU A 228 -5.00 -4.01 6.49
C GLU A 228 -6.39 -3.88 5.90
N THR A 229 -6.71 -4.73 4.94
CA THR A 229 -8.05 -4.77 4.36
C THR A 229 -8.36 -6.15 3.81
N ASN A 230 -9.64 -6.39 3.49
CA ASN A 230 -10.10 -7.58 2.80
C ASN A 230 -10.58 -7.18 1.41
N ILE A 231 -9.92 -7.69 0.37
CA ILE A 231 -10.27 -7.40 -1.03
C ILE A 231 -10.80 -8.68 -1.66
N ASN A 232 -12.07 -8.69 -2.04
CA ASN A 232 -12.64 -9.83 -2.77
C ASN A 232 -12.31 -9.76 -4.27
N SER A 233 -12.32 -10.90 -4.95
CA SER A 233 -12.10 -10.96 -6.40
C SER A 233 -13.07 -10.06 -7.19
N MET A 234 -14.30 -9.88 -6.71
CA MET A 234 -15.30 -9.02 -7.35
C MET A 234 -14.91 -7.53 -7.34
N PHE A 235 -14.20 -7.07 -6.31
CA PHE A 235 -13.65 -5.73 -6.23
C PHE A 235 -12.55 -5.56 -7.29
N LEU A 236 -11.68 -6.55 -7.44
CA LEU A 236 -10.60 -6.55 -8.44
C LEU A 236 -11.13 -6.52 -9.88
N CYS A 237 -12.35 -7.03 -10.12
CA CYS A 237 -13.01 -6.90 -11.42
C CYS A 237 -13.18 -5.44 -11.87
N LYS A 238 -13.25 -4.47 -10.95
CA LYS A 238 -13.29 -3.03 -11.30
C LYS A 238 -12.06 -2.57 -12.11
N PHE A 239 -10.95 -3.31 -12.00
CA PHE A 239 -9.68 -3.04 -12.68
C PHE A 239 -9.47 -3.92 -13.90
N SER A 240 -9.87 -5.19 -13.86
CA SER A 240 -9.71 -6.09 -15.01
C SER A 240 -10.75 -5.85 -16.11
N ASP A 241 -11.99 -5.50 -15.72
CA ASP A 241 -13.10 -5.22 -16.63
C ASP A 241 -13.88 -3.97 -16.15
N PRO A 242 -13.32 -2.76 -16.36
CA PRO A 242 -13.93 -1.50 -15.91
C PRO A 242 -15.22 -1.13 -16.65
N GLY A 243 -15.55 -1.84 -17.74
CA GLY A 243 -16.77 -1.67 -18.51
C GLY A 243 -17.97 -2.40 -17.89
N VAL A 244 -17.71 -3.51 -17.19
CA VAL A 244 -18.74 -4.33 -16.54
C VAL A 244 -19.14 -3.74 -15.20
N LYS A 245 -20.45 -3.74 -14.94
CA LYS A 245 -20.98 -3.35 -13.63
C LYS A 245 -20.71 -4.47 -12.62
N PRO A 246 -20.15 -4.14 -11.44
CA PRO A 246 -20.08 -5.10 -10.37
C PRO A 246 -21.50 -5.62 -10.05
N PRO A 247 -21.70 -6.94 -9.86
CA PRO A 247 -23.01 -7.50 -9.54
C PRO A 247 -23.50 -7.08 -8.15
N CYS A 248 -22.59 -6.66 -7.27
CA CYS A 248 -22.87 -6.19 -5.92
C CYS A 248 -22.01 -4.93 -5.65
N SER A 249 -22.42 -4.06 -4.71
CA SER A 249 -21.50 -3.03 -4.20
C SER A 249 -20.31 -3.74 -3.54
N THR A 250 -19.11 -3.31 -3.91
CA THR A 250 -17.86 -3.83 -3.36
C THR A 250 -17.12 -2.63 -2.78
N SER A 251 -17.46 -2.29 -1.53
CA SER A 251 -16.74 -1.29 -0.75
C SER A 251 -15.53 -1.93 -0.06
N MET A 252 -14.47 -1.14 0.10
CA MET A 252 -13.25 -1.56 0.80
C MET A 252 -13.04 -0.66 2.02
N GLU A 253 -13.00 -1.25 3.22
CA GLU A 253 -12.61 -0.56 4.44
C GLU A 253 -11.17 -0.93 4.80
N ILE A 254 -10.33 0.07 5.04
CA ILE A 254 -8.91 -0.09 5.40
C ILE A 254 -8.76 0.17 6.89
N ARG A 255 -8.38 -0.86 7.64
CA ARG A 255 -8.08 -0.76 9.07
C ARG A 255 -6.67 -0.25 9.26
N ILE A 256 -6.47 0.61 10.26
CA ILE A 256 -5.18 1.21 10.57
C ILE A 256 -4.81 0.87 12.00
N ASN A 257 -3.69 0.19 12.19
CA ASN A 257 -3.19 -0.18 13.50
C ASN A 257 -1.86 0.54 13.76
N ALA A 258 -1.77 1.28 14.87
CA ALA A 258 -0.56 2.00 15.26
C ALA A 258 0.32 1.13 16.18
N ILE A 259 1.53 0.81 15.71
CA ILE A 259 2.48 -0.06 16.39
C ILE A 259 3.58 0.81 17.02
N PRO A 260 3.70 0.88 18.36
CA PRO A 260 4.70 1.72 19.01
C PRO A 260 6.12 1.30 18.61
N VAL A 261 6.95 2.24 18.17
CA VAL A 261 8.36 1.99 17.80
C VAL A 261 9.17 1.58 19.03
N LYS A 262 8.84 2.13 20.19
CA LYS A 262 9.50 1.81 21.45
C LYS A 262 8.76 0.68 22.18
N PRO A 263 9.48 -0.27 22.82
CA PRO A 263 10.93 -0.46 22.72
C PRO A 263 11.36 -1.04 21.36
N ILE A 264 12.50 -0.57 20.82
CA ILE A 264 12.95 -0.93 19.46
C ILE A 264 13.37 -2.40 19.33
N TYR A 265 13.88 -3.00 20.40
CA TYR A 265 14.38 -4.38 20.38
C TYR A 265 13.24 -5.41 20.26
N THR A 266 12.00 -5.07 20.66
CA THR A 266 10.81 -5.92 20.44
C THR A 266 10.05 -5.54 19.16
N LEU A 267 10.41 -4.45 18.49
CA LEU A 267 9.65 -3.95 17.33
C LEU A 267 9.59 -4.97 16.20
N GLY A 268 10.69 -5.65 15.88
CA GLY A 268 10.72 -6.69 14.83
C GLY A 268 9.76 -7.83 15.14
N ARG A 269 9.77 -8.34 16.38
CA ARG A 269 8.85 -9.39 16.83
C ARG A 269 7.39 -8.93 16.76
N ARG A 270 7.08 -7.74 17.29
CA ARG A 270 5.71 -7.18 17.25
C ARG A 270 5.21 -6.98 15.82
N LEU A 271 6.06 -6.52 14.90
CA LEU A 271 5.72 -6.41 13.48
C LEU A 271 5.46 -7.80 12.87
N GLN A 272 6.33 -8.78 13.12
CA GLN A 272 6.18 -10.13 12.58
C GLN A 272 4.89 -10.80 13.08
N GLU A 273 4.57 -10.69 14.37
CA GLU A 273 3.35 -11.26 14.97
C GLU A 273 2.07 -10.70 14.35
N LEU A 274 2.07 -9.41 13.98
CA LEU A 274 0.91 -8.77 13.36
C LEU A 274 0.84 -8.98 11.86
N VAL A 275 1.98 -9.09 11.18
CA VAL A 275 2.04 -9.07 9.71
C VAL A 275 2.03 -10.48 9.12
N LEU A 276 2.71 -11.44 9.74
CA LEU A 276 2.80 -12.78 9.17
C LEU A 276 1.42 -13.45 9.04
N PRO A 277 1.20 -14.23 7.98
CA PRO A 277 -0.02 -15.02 7.86
C PRO A 277 -0.05 -16.11 8.95
N GLU A 278 -1.25 -16.39 9.46
CA GLU A 278 -1.48 -17.57 10.31
C GLU A 278 -1.29 -18.81 9.43
N PHE A 279 -0.28 -19.63 9.71
CA PHE A 279 0.01 -20.89 9.01
C PHE A 279 -0.58 -22.08 9.78
#